data_AF-A0A526YK69-F1
#
_entry.id   AF-A0A526YK69-F1
#
_cell.length_a   1.000
_cell.length_b   1.000
_cell.length_c   1.000
_cell.angle_alpha   90.00
_cell.angle_beta   90.00
_cell.angle_gamma   90.00
#
_symmetry.space_group_name_H-M   'P 1'
#
loop_
_entity.id
_entity.type
_entity.pdbx_description
1 polymer ?
#
loop_
_entity_poly.entity_id
_entity_poly.type
_entity_poly.pdbx_seq_one_letter_code
_entity_poly.pdbx_strand_id
1 'polypeptide(L)'
;MLARIEALGHHKSVELPSGRKAALAATDEVVLAYGNRYAPDQFEAIVPADLGPCHMVAAGGVASRALAWHDKTMSPTAIVPLGLVTNSCGRVLNVADFAV
;
A
#
# COMPACT_ATOMS: atom_id res chain seq x y z
N MET A 1 -7.68 0.45 3.70
CA MET A 1 -8.16 -0.35 2.54
C MET A 1 -7.72 -1.79 2.74
N LEU A 2 -8.56 -2.76 2.36
CA LEU A 2 -8.17 -4.15 2.17
C LEU A 2 -7.73 -4.37 0.71
N ALA A 3 -6.57 -4.98 0.51
CA ALA A 3 -6.05 -5.29 -0.82
C ALA A 3 -5.40 -6.68 -0.83
N ARG A 4 -5.38 -7.32 -1.99
CA ARG A 4 -4.68 -8.57 -2.23
C ARG A 4 -3.35 -8.32 -2.94
N ILE A 5 -2.32 -9.06 -2.56
CA ILE A 5 -1.05 -9.09 -3.28
C ILE A 5 -1.24 -9.84 -4.60
N GLU A 6 -1.03 -9.16 -5.71
CA GLU A 6 -1.10 -9.76 -7.05
C GLU A 6 0.28 -10.28 -7.47
N ALA A 7 1.31 -9.46 -7.32
CA ALA A 7 2.68 -9.83 -7.66
C ALA A 7 3.69 -9.12 -6.75
N LEU A 8 4.67 -9.86 -6.24
CA LEU A 8 5.73 -9.34 -5.39
C LEU A 8 6.77 -8.58 -6.22
N GLY A 9 7.10 -7.37 -5.75
CA GLY A 9 8.12 -6.51 -6.32
C GLY A 9 9.13 -6.08 -5.27
N HIS A 10 9.34 -4.77 -5.12
CA HIS A 10 10.30 -4.19 -4.18
C HIS A 10 9.98 -4.50 -2.71
N HIS A 11 8.73 -4.38 -2.29
CA HIS A 11 8.32 -4.63 -0.91
C HIS A 11 7.76 -6.05 -0.74
N LYS A 12 8.53 -6.92 -0.10
CA LYS A 12 8.22 -8.36 0.07
C LYS A 12 7.80 -8.73 1.49
N SER A 13 7.67 -7.75 2.36
CA SER A 13 7.27 -7.93 3.75
C SER A 13 6.51 -6.71 4.26
N VAL A 14 5.71 -6.92 5.30
CA VAL A 14 4.99 -5.88 6.03
C VAL A 14 5.30 -5.99 7.52
N GLU A 15 5.22 -4.87 8.23
CA GLU A 15 5.35 -4.85 9.69
C GLU A 15 4.00 -5.18 10.35
N LEU A 16 4.01 -6.14 11.26
CA LEU A 16 2.87 -6.50 12.09
C LEU A 16 2.73 -5.53 13.27
N PRO A 17 1.56 -5.45 13.92
CA PRO A 17 1.39 -4.64 15.13
C PRO A 17 2.37 -4.98 16.28
N SER A 18 2.97 -6.16 16.26
CA SER A 18 4.02 -6.57 17.19
C SER A 18 5.42 -6.04 16.85
N GLY A 19 5.57 -5.25 15.78
CA GLY A 19 6.86 -4.80 15.23
C GLY A 19 7.61 -5.89 14.44
N ARG A 20 7.10 -7.13 14.41
CA ARG A 20 7.69 -8.22 13.61
C ARG A 20 7.43 -8.00 12.13
N LYS A 21 8.43 -8.24 11.30
CA LYS A 21 8.25 -8.30 9.83
C LYS A 21 7.67 -9.66 9.43
N ALA A 22 6.55 -9.65 8.72
CA ALA A 22 5.96 -10.81 8.08
C ALA A 22 6.27 -10.80 6.58
N ALA A 23 6.72 -11.92 6.05
CA ALA A 23 6.90 -12.08 4.60
C ALA A 23 5.55 -12.11 3.90
N LEU A 24 5.48 -11.51 2.71
CA LEU A 24 4.30 -11.51 1.86
C LEU A 24 4.44 -12.61 0.80
N ALA A 25 3.33 -13.24 0.48
CA ALA A 25 3.14 -14.13 -0.66
C ALA A 25 2.12 -13.54 -1.64
N ALA A 26 2.13 -14.02 -2.88
CA ALA A 26 1.01 -13.78 -3.79
C ALA A 26 -0.27 -14.32 -3.15
N THR A 27 -1.40 -13.65 -3.40
CA THR A 27 -2.73 -13.93 -2.82
C THR A 27 -2.94 -13.56 -1.35
N ASP A 28 -1.89 -13.14 -0.62
CA ASP A 28 -2.06 -12.60 0.73
C ASP A 28 -2.93 -11.34 0.71
N GLU A 29 -3.75 -11.18 1.75
CA GLU A 29 -4.53 -9.97 1.97
C GLU A 29 -3.86 -9.07 3.01
N VAL A 30 -3.81 -7.78 2.71
CA VAL A 30 -3.16 -6.77 3.54
C VAL A 30 -4.04 -5.55 3.70
N VAL A 31 -3.93 -4.91 4.87
CA VAL A 31 -4.55 -3.60 5.11
C VAL A 31 -3.52 -2.51 4.89
N LEU A 32 -3.83 -1.57 3.99
CA LEU A 32 -2.97 -0.45 3.62
C LEU A 32 -3.74 0.87 3.66
N ALA A 33 -3.03 1.98 3.80
CA ALA A 33 -3.57 3.33 3.64
C ALA A 33 -3.25 3.86 2.25
N TYR A 34 -4.20 4.55 1.61
CA TYR A 34 -3.88 5.33 0.42
C TYR A 34 -3.10 6.59 0.82
N GLY A 35 -2.02 6.88 0.10
CA GLY A 35 -1.25 8.10 0.29
C GLY A 35 -0.41 8.48 -0.92
N ASN A 36 -0.21 9.78 -1.11
CA ASN A 36 0.80 10.27 -2.04
C ASN A 36 2.18 9.96 -1.45
N ARG A 37 3.14 9.64 -2.30
CA ARG A 37 4.51 9.40 -1.88
C ARG A 37 5.48 10.01 -2.86
N TYR A 38 6.40 10.82 -2.36
CA TYR A 38 7.51 11.33 -3.13
C TYR A 38 8.82 10.86 -2.49
N ALA A 39 9.43 9.84 -3.09
CA ALA A 39 10.72 9.32 -2.68
C ALA A 39 11.53 8.98 -3.93
N PRO A 40 12.38 9.89 -4.43
CA PRO A 40 13.05 9.74 -5.74
C PRO A 40 13.95 8.50 -5.81
N ASP A 41 14.59 8.12 -4.70
CA ASP A 41 15.40 6.90 -4.61
C ASP A 41 14.56 5.62 -4.57
N GLN A 42 13.24 5.72 -4.41
CA GLN A 42 12.33 4.59 -4.36
C GLN A 42 11.14 4.80 -5.29
N PHE A 43 10.03 5.39 -4.84
CA PHE A 43 8.82 5.55 -5.64
C PHE A 43 8.26 6.96 -5.51
N GLU A 44 8.05 7.60 -6.65
CA GLU A 44 7.10 8.69 -6.82
C GLU A 44 5.73 8.10 -7.16
N ALA A 45 4.69 8.47 -6.41
CA ALA A 45 3.38 7.88 -6.51
C ALA A 45 2.27 8.82 -6.05
N ILE A 46 1.11 8.68 -6.69
CA ILE A 46 -0.10 9.46 -6.39
C ILE A 46 -1.28 8.57 -6.05
N VAL A 47 -2.15 9.02 -5.14
CA VAL A 47 -3.40 8.33 -4.84
C VAL A 47 -4.25 8.28 -6.12
N PRO A 48 -4.66 7.09 -6.59
CA PRO A 48 -5.51 6.98 -7.77
C PRO A 48 -6.90 7.56 -7.50
N ALA A 49 -7.57 8.04 -8.55
CA ALA A 49 -8.97 8.51 -8.47
C ALA A 49 -9.99 7.37 -8.45
N ASP A 50 -9.52 6.13 -8.60
CA ASP A 50 -10.31 4.90 -8.67
C ASP A 50 -9.77 3.85 -7.68
N LEU A 51 -10.54 2.78 -7.47
CA LEU A 51 -10.11 1.62 -6.67
C LEU A 51 -9.51 0.52 -7.56
N GLY A 52 -8.94 0.89 -8.71
CA GLY A 52 -8.30 -0.05 -9.61
C GLY A 52 -6.98 -0.59 -9.06
N PRO A 53 -6.37 -1.58 -9.75
CA PRO A 53 -5.05 -2.10 -9.39
C PRO A 53 -4.03 -0.98 -9.19
N CYS A 54 -3.20 -1.12 -8.16
CA CYS A 54 -2.19 -0.15 -7.80
C CYS A 54 -1.00 -0.84 -7.13
N HIS A 55 -0.25 -0.10 -6.31
CA HIS A 55 1.04 -0.56 -5.82
C HIS A 55 1.21 -0.30 -4.33
N MET A 56 1.89 -1.22 -3.64
CA MET A 56 2.48 -0.94 -2.34
C MET A 56 3.77 -0.14 -2.58
N VAL A 57 3.74 1.15 -2.21
CA VAL A 57 4.82 2.12 -2.48
C VAL A 57 5.67 2.43 -1.26
N ALA A 58 5.28 1.94 -0.08
CA ALA A 58 6.11 1.95 1.12
C ALA A 58 5.85 0.71 1.97
N ALA A 59 6.91 0.11 2.51
CA ALA A 59 6.83 -0.99 3.48
C ALA A 59 6.04 -0.62 4.76
N GLY A 60 5.95 0.67 5.07
CA GLY A 60 5.13 1.20 6.18
C GLY A 60 3.61 1.20 5.92
N GLY A 61 3.14 0.46 4.90
CA GLY A 61 1.71 0.25 4.68
C GLY A 61 1.03 1.27 3.78
N VAL A 62 1.76 1.88 2.83
CA VAL A 62 1.19 2.87 1.90
C VAL A 62 0.93 2.26 0.53
N ALA A 63 -0.32 2.39 0.07
CA ALA A 63 -0.79 2.04 -1.26
C ALA A 63 -0.95 3.29 -2.13
N SER A 64 -0.57 3.21 -3.40
CA SER A 64 -0.63 4.33 -4.35
C SER A 64 -0.37 3.89 -5.78
N ARG A 65 -0.65 4.74 -6.78
CA ARG A 65 -0.23 4.51 -8.16
C ARG A 65 1.18 5.05 -8.35
N ALA A 66 2.18 4.15 -8.32
CA ALA A 66 3.55 4.48 -8.70
C ALA A 66 3.61 5.04 -10.13
N LEU A 67 4.30 6.16 -10.28
CA LEU A 67 4.49 6.89 -11.54
C LEU A 67 5.92 6.74 -12.05
N ALA A 68 6.90 6.84 -11.15
CA ALA A 68 8.32 6.75 -11.47
C ALA A 68 9.12 6.16 -10.30
N TRP A 69 10.24 5.54 -10.64
CA TRP A 69 11.24 5.05 -9.68
C TRP A 69 12.61 5.00 -10.35
N HIS A 70 13.66 5.02 -9.52
CA HIS A 70 15.03 4.88 -9.99
C HIS A 70 15.26 3.48 -10.60
N ASP A 71 16.05 3.37 -11.68
CA ASP A 71 16.29 2.11 -12.40
C ASP A 71 16.91 0.98 -11.55
N LYS A 72 17.58 1.34 -10.46
CA LYS A 72 18.13 0.40 -9.47
C LYS A 72 17.07 -0.18 -8.52
N THR A 73 15.88 0.37 -8.52
CA THR A 73 14.75 -0.05 -7.67
C THR A 73 13.91 -1.05 -8.47
N MET A 74 13.70 -2.23 -7.89
CA MET A 74 12.78 -3.22 -8.47
C MET A 74 11.38 -2.62 -8.65
N SER A 75 10.63 -3.12 -9.64
CA SER A 75 9.22 -2.74 -9.82
C SER A 75 8.45 -2.84 -8.50
N PRO A 76 7.49 -1.93 -8.27
CA PRO A 76 6.75 -1.93 -7.02
C PRO A 76 5.87 -3.18 -6.89
N THR A 77 5.58 -3.57 -5.65
CA THR A 77 4.69 -4.72 -5.38
C THR A 77 3.27 -4.38 -5.81
N ALA A 78 2.73 -5.18 -6.73
CA ALA A 78 1.41 -4.97 -7.31
C ALA A 78 0.32 -5.50 -6.38
N ILE A 79 -0.74 -4.71 -6.23
CA ILE A 79 -1.88 -5.02 -5.38
C ILE A 79 -3.19 -4.73 -6.09
N VAL A 80 -4.21 -5.52 -5.76
CA VAL A 80 -5.59 -5.30 -6.20
C VAL A 80 -6.42 -4.91 -4.97
N PRO A 81 -6.95 -3.68 -4.92
CA PRO A 81 -7.97 -3.30 -3.95
C PRO A 81 -9.16 -4.26 -3.92
N LEU A 82 -9.54 -4.70 -2.73
CA LEU A 82 -10.76 -5.49 -2.51
C LEU A 82 -11.87 -4.64 -1.90
N GLY A 83 -11.51 -3.60 -1.13
CA GLY A 83 -12.50 -2.68 -0.56
C GLY A 83 -11.90 -1.66 0.40
N LEU A 84 -12.75 -0.71 0.82
CA LEU A 84 -12.41 0.26 1.85
C LEU A 84 -12.79 -0.28 3.23
N VAL A 85 -11.93 -0.04 4.22
CA VAL A 85 -12.20 -0.43 5.61
C VAL A 85 -13.02 0.68 6.26
N THR A 86 -14.11 0.31 6.94
CA THR A 86 -14.99 1.24 7.63
C THR A 86 -14.92 1.04 9.14
N ASN A 87 -15.33 2.07 9.89
CA ASN A 87 -15.67 1.91 11.31
C ASN A 87 -17.04 1.21 11.48
N SER A 88 -17.47 1.03 12.73
CA SER A 88 -18.76 0.41 13.09
C SER A 88 -19.98 1.19 12.60
N CYS A 89 -19.85 2.47 12.26
CA CYS A 89 -20.90 3.31 11.70
C CYS A 89 -20.91 3.34 10.17
N GLY A 90 -20.04 2.57 9.51
CA GLY A 90 -19.93 2.53 8.05
C GLY A 90 -19.15 3.71 7.43
N ARG A 91 -18.54 4.58 8.23
CA ARG A 91 -17.64 5.64 7.72
C ARG A 91 -16.30 5.02 7.36
N VAL A 92 -15.80 5.30 6.14
CA VAL A 92 -14.46 4.89 5.70
C VAL A 92 -13.41 5.50 6.62
N LEU A 93 -12.47 4.67 7.08
CA LEU A 93 -11.35 5.11 7.91
C LEU A 93 -10.38 5.95 7.09
N ASN A 94 -10.00 7.13 7.62
CA ASN A 94 -8.94 7.96 7.06
C ASN A 94 -7.83 8.18 8.10
N VAL A 95 -6.57 8.23 7.67
CA VAL A 95 -5.42 8.49 8.56
C VAL A 95 -5.56 9.85 9.27
N ALA A 96 -6.17 10.84 8.62
CA ALA A 96 -6.45 12.15 9.21
C ALA A 96 -7.40 12.09 10.42
N ASP A 97 -8.24 11.05 10.54
CA ASP A 97 -9.12 10.87 11.70
C ASP A 97 -8.32 10.52 12.99
N PHE A 98 -7.02 10.22 12.87
CA PHE A 98 -6.12 9.82 13.95
C PHE A 98 -4.89 10.73 14.09
N ALA A 99 -4.86 11.88 13.40
CA ALA A 99 -3.82 12.87 13.57
C ALA A 99 -3.90 13.51 14.98
N VAL A 100 -2.74 13.82 15.56
CA VAL A 100 -2.58 14.51 16.87
C VAL A 100 -2.14 15.94 16.66
#